data_AF-A0A3G4VTN5-F1
#
_entry.id   AF-A0A3G4VTN5-F1
#
_cell.length_a   1.000
_cell.length_b   1.000
_cell.length_c   1.000
_cell.angle_alpha   90.00
_cell.angle_beta   90.00
_cell.angle_gamma   90.00
#
_symmetry.space_group_name_H-M   'P 1'
#
loop_
_entity.id
_entity.type
_entity.pdbx_description
1 polymer ?
#
loop_
_entity_poly.entity_id
_entity_poly.type
_entity_poly.pdbx_seq_one_letter_code
_entity_poly.pdbx_strand_id
1 'polypeptide(L)'
;MRTHISPQSRPTAQPTWHLSSTDVRSVDCPTCDASKGQPCLSLRGHPLNVLHRGRSSRYLNVRFGLRATRPKRGGPEATAPSFTGPGLRAVPVPHNEPWRLPRNELADLITFSFLDHAKVVVAEACGVERSGLTELLYDADRLSASIDALTYAQHDLQIRREERCLVIGRWDEEAQHLDWQYTAVAQRAQEARREFQRRRTEELTAAGVLPGSPGTDDPREQTLLWLAQHLEPHFHALFTEYAAAAGLPPEASAPVRTRHGAIERATTRGLLHAPLRGDALHVHGMNENEFRLRVLQDASTQADRADALSHPLLLHRWRQHLKQLQTEVAPGALSPSAQSLVPLAWEDLRPQSLREVRELTGRRRLLGNLLQRYGENRRLRYAVHDAISIAEHAHPDKPLLTAAARKAREELGRRHPDLYRRMRDVLEPHLTRYGRLRLRSAQDRQKVRDEVMLALQEPGTATAPPRQMRR
;
A
#
# COMPACT_ATOMS: atom_id res chain seq x y z
N MET A 1 -29.93 0.18 67.97
CA MET A 1 -29.84 -1.24 67.63
C MET A 1 -29.92 -1.38 66.12
N ARG A 2 -28.95 -2.07 65.52
CA ARG A 2 -28.67 -2.13 64.08
C ARG A 2 -29.75 -2.91 63.35
N THR A 3 -30.41 -2.29 62.38
CA THR A 3 -31.26 -2.96 61.39
C THR A 3 -30.40 -3.44 60.21
N HIS A 4 -30.37 -4.75 60.02
CA HIS A 4 -29.77 -5.43 58.88
C HIS A 4 -30.52 -5.07 57.59
N ILE A 5 -29.83 -4.44 56.64
CA ILE A 5 -30.32 -4.27 55.26
C ILE A 5 -29.73 -5.41 54.43
N SER A 6 -30.60 -6.33 53.99
CA SER A 6 -30.27 -7.36 53.00
C SER A 6 -30.09 -6.71 51.62
N PRO A 7 -29.04 -7.06 50.85
CA PRO A 7 -28.90 -6.59 49.48
C PRO A 7 -29.85 -7.35 48.55
N GLN A 8 -30.76 -6.60 47.93
CA GLN A 8 -31.62 -7.07 46.86
C GLN A 8 -30.77 -7.49 45.64
N SER A 9 -30.96 -8.74 45.23
CA SER A 9 -30.48 -9.32 43.99
C SER A 9 -31.04 -8.56 42.77
N ARG A 10 -30.15 -7.97 41.97
CA ARG A 10 -30.50 -7.44 40.64
C ARG A 10 -30.68 -8.60 39.66
N PRO A 11 -31.70 -8.57 38.77
CA PRO A 11 -31.84 -9.56 37.72
C PRO A 11 -30.75 -9.34 36.66
N THR A 12 -29.91 -10.35 36.46
CA THR A 12 -29.04 -10.46 35.28
C THR A 12 -29.91 -10.66 34.05
N ALA A 13 -30.08 -9.61 33.25
CA ALA A 13 -30.59 -9.74 31.89
C ALA A 13 -29.54 -10.45 31.03
N GLN A 14 -29.76 -11.74 30.75
CA GLN A 14 -29.10 -12.43 29.64
C GLN A 14 -29.82 -12.07 28.34
N PRO A 15 -29.14 -11.57 27.30
CA PRO A 15 -29.64 -11.67 25.95
C PRO A 15 -29.24 -13.04 25.38
N THR A 16 -30.15 -14.01 25.47
CA THR A 16 -30.07 -15.27 24.71
C THR A 16 -30.41 -14.98 23.24
N TRP A 17 -29.41 -14.91 22.37
CA TRP A 17 -29.62 -15.02 20.93
C TRP A 17 -29.48 -16.49 20.52
N HIS A 18 -30.59 -17.23 20.58
CA HIS A 18 -30.71 -18.48 19.84
C HIS A 18 -31.16 -18.16 18.41
N LEU A 19 -30.22 -18.15 17.47
CA LEU A 19 -30.52 -18.20 16.04
C LEU A 19 -30.48 -19.66 15.59
N SER A 20 -31.58 -20.13 15.01
CA SER A 20 -31.71 -21.49 14.50
C SER A 20 -30.92 -21.67 13.19
N SER A 21 -30.48 -22.90 12.91
CA SER A 21 -29.64 -23.27 11.76
C SER A 21 -30.32 -23.17 10.39
N THR A 22 -31.60 -22.81 10.32
CA THR A 22 -32.41 -22.85 9.09
C THR A 22 -32.43 -21.55 8.28
N ASP A 23 -31.92 -20.42 8.79
CA ASP A 23 -32.14 -19.10 8.18
C ASP A 23 -30.98 -18.49 7.38
N VAL A 24 -30.03 -19.28 6.86
CA VAL A 24 -29.07 -18.79 5.84
C VAL A 24 -28.77 -19.86 4.80
N ARG A 25 -29.55 -19.87 3.72
CA ARG A 25 -29.23 -20.56 2.47
C ARG A 25 -29.14 -19.53 1.34
N SER A 26 -27.94 -19.07 1.03
CA SER A 26 -27.51 -18.69 -0.33
C SER A 26 -26.23 -17.85 -0.29
N VAL A 27 -25.20 -18.29 -1.03
CA VAL A 27 -24.34 -17.51 -1.95
C VAL A 27 -23.13 -18.39 -2.32
N ASP A 28 -22.91 -18.57 -3.62
CA ASP A 28 -21.74 -19.27 -4.17
C ASP A 28 -20.44 -18.50 -3.85
N CYS A 29 -19.32 -19.20 -3.69
CA CYS A 29 -18.04 -18.54 -3.39
C CYS A 29 -17.62 -17.64 -4.58
N PRO A 30 -17.54 -16.31 -4.41
CA PRO A 30 -17.28 -15.38 -5.51
C PRO A 30 -15.85 -15.48 -6.09
N THR A 31 -14.99 -16.31 -5.48
CA THR A 31 -13.57 -16.46 -5.85
C THR A 31 -13.28 -17.70 -6.69
N CYS A 32 -14.05 -18.78 -6.55
CA CYS A 32 -13.75 -20.04 -7.24
C CYS A 32 -14.97 -20.77 -7.81
N ASP A 33 -16.15 -20.16 -7.79
CA ASP A 33 -17.42 -20.76 -8.27
C ASP A 33 -17.70 -22.14 -7.68
N ALA A 34 -17.16 -22.44 -6.49
CA ALA A 34 -17.46 -23.66 -5.77
C ALA A 34 -18.96 -23.67 -5.47
N SER A 35 -19.67 -24.52 -6.22
CA SER A 35 -21.09 -24.76 -6.07
C SER A 35 -21.41 -25.26 -4.68
N LYS A 36 -22.63 -24.99 -4.21
CA LYS A 36 -23.20 -25.47 -2.95
C LYS A 36 -22.70 -26.87 -2.54
N GLY A 37 -21.92 -26.93 -1.46
CA GLY A 37 -21.39 -28.19 -0.88
C GLY A 37 -19.98 -28.59 -1.32
N GLN A 38 -19.33 -27.86 -2.23
CA GLN A 38 -17.93 -28.09 -2.60
C GLN A 38 -16.99 -27.29 -1.69
N PRO A 39 -15.87 -27.88 -1.22
CA PRO A 39 -14.88 -27.14 -0.45
C PRO A 39 -14.19 -26.10 -1.34
N CYS A 40 -14.29 -24.82 -0.95
CA CYS A 40 -13.66 -23.70 -1.64
C CYS A 40 -12.15 -23.93 -1.78
N LEU A 41 -11.65 -24.00 -3.02
CA LEU A 41 -10.25 -24.25 -3.33
C LEU A 41 -9.33 -23.09 -2.88
N SER A 42 -9.89 -21.88 -2.74
CA SER A 42 -9.20 -20.69 -2.22
C SER A 42 -8.99 -20.73 -0.70
N LEU A 43 -9.70 -21.62 0.01
CA LEU A 43 -9.81 -21.65 1.47
C LEU A 43 -9.32 -22.98 2.07
N ARG A 44 -8.81 -23.91 1.26
CA ARG A 44 -8.17 -25.15 1.75
C ARG A 44 -6.97 -24.79 2.64
N GLY A 45 -7.09 -25.06 3.94
CA GLY A 45 -6.02 -24.93 4.93
C GLY A 45 -6.02 -23.66 5.79
N HIS A 46 -7.00 -22.75 5.66
CA HIS A 46 -7.01 -21.49 6.42
C HIS A 46 -8.40 -21.15 7.00
N PRO A 47 -8.47 -20.59 8.23
CA PRO A 47 -9.75 -20.23 8.84
C PRO A 47 -10.49 -19.18 8.00
N LEU A 48 -11.76 -19.49 7.69
CA LEU A 48 -12.66 -18.80 6.75
C LEU A 48 -12.99 -17.34 7.14
N ASN A 49 -12.60 -16.91 8.35
CA ASN A 49 -13.17 -15.73 9.01
C ASN A 49 -12.30 -14.47 8.85
N VAL A 50 -11.04 -14.62 8.40
CA VAL A 50 -10.02 -13.55 8.43
C VAL A 50 -10.07 -12.63 7.19
N LEU A 51 -10.85 -12.98 6.17
CA LEU A 51 -10.61 -12.48 4.81
C LEU A 51 -11.50 -11.33 4.34
N HIS A 52 -12.44 -10.86 5.16
CA HIS A 52 -13.52 -10.07 4.58
C HIS A 52 -13.33 -8.56 4.53
N ARG A 53 -12.49 -7.89 5.33
CA ARG A 53 -12.24 -6.42 5.13
C ARG A 53 -10.84 -5.91 5.47
N GLY A 54 -9.92 -6.74 5.97
CA GLY A 54 -8.53 -6.35 6.16
C GLY A 54 -7.80 -6.30 4.82
N ARG A 55 -7.64 -5.12 4.20
CA ARG A 55 -6.99 -4.95 2.88
C ARG A 55 -5.46 -5.07 2.94
N SER A 56 -4.98 -6.23 3.37
CA SER A 56 -3.57 -6.61 3.43
C SER A 56 -3.05 -7.20 2.12
N SER A 57 -1.73 -7.38 1.99
CA SER A 57 -1.15 -8.15 0.88
C SER A 57 -1.75 -9.56 0.81
N ARG A 58 -2.04 -10.20 1.95
CA ARG A 58 -2.72 -11.49 2.01
C ARG A 58 -4.18 -11.41 1.50
N TYR A 59 -4.89 -10.33 1.80
CA TYR A 59 -6.22 -10.08 1.22
C TYR A 59 -6.17 -9.88 -0.29
N LEU A 60 -5.20 -9.13 -0.81
CA LEU A 60 -5.01 -9.03 -2.25
C LEU A 60 -4.69 -10.42 -2.84
N ASN A 61 -3.78 -11.18 -2.22
CA ASN A 61 -3.42 -12.54 -2.62
C ASN A 61 -4.61 -13.49 -2.65
N VAL A 62 -5.51 -13.42 -1.67
CA VAL A 62 -6.65 -14.33 -1.57
C VAL A 62 -7.85 -13.85 -2.40
N ARG A 63 -8.12 -12.55 -2.43
CA ARG A 63 -9.30 -12.00 -3.11
C ARG A 63 -9.09 -11.80 -4.60
N PHE A 64 -7.92 -11.32 -5.00
CA PHE A 64 -7.58 -11.17 -6.42
C PHE A 64 -6.75 -12.35 -6.93
N GLY A 65 -6.32 -13.25 -6.05
CA GLY A 65 -5.60 -14.43 -6.45
C GLY A 65 -4.13 -14.15 -6.80
N LEU A 66 -3.48 -13.16 -6.17
CA LEU A 66 -2.03 -12.92 -6.34
C LEU A 66 -1.21 -14.15 -5.87
N ARG A 67 -1.25 -15.23 -6.65
CA ARG A 67 -0.27 -16.31 -6.61
C ARG A 67 0.83 -15.88 -7.56
N ALA A 68 1.76 -15.06 -7.06
CA ALA A 68 3.11 -15.18 -7.56
C ALA A 68 3.46 -16.66 -7.40
N THR A 69 3.84 -17.34 -8.48
CA THR A 69 4.22 -18.75 -8.46
C THR A 69 5.40 -18.94 -7.51
N ARG A 70 5.13 -19.06 -6.21
CA ARG A 70 6.12 -19.48 -5.23
C ARG A 70 6.44 -20.93 -5.55
N PRO A 71 7.72 -21.33 -5.60
CA PRO A 71 8.06 -22.75 -5.65
C PRO A 71 7.39 -23.42 -4.44
N LYS A 72 6.63 -24.49 -4.71
CA LYS A 72 5.96 -25.29 -3.67
C LYS A 72 7.01 -25.69 -2.63
N ARG A 73 6.95 -25.14 -1.42
CA ARG A 73 7.68 -25.71 -0.28
C ARG A 73 6.95 -27.00 0.09
N GLY A 74 7.59 -28.14 -0.15
CA GLY A 74 7.11 -29.45 0.26
C GLY A 74 7.00 -29.51 1.78
N GLY A 75 5.78 -29.48 2.30
CA GLY A 75 5.46 -29.77 3.69
C GLY A 75 4.21 -30.64 3.72
N PRO A 76 4.07 -31.54 4.71
CA PRO A 76 2.96 -32.47 4.78
C PRO A 76 1.63 -31.74 4.90
N GLU A 77 0.68 -32.17 4.08
CA GLU A 77 -0.66 -31.65 3.89
C GLU A 77 -1.51 -31.97 5.13
N ALA A 78 -1.64 -31.01 6.04
CA ALA A 78 -2.48 -31.18 7.23
C ALA A 78 -3.96 -31.03 6.85
N THR A 79 -4.73 -32.10 7.00
CA THR A 79 -6.19 -32.09 6.95
C THR A 79 -6.75 -31.24 8.10
N ALA A 80 -7.40 -30.13 7.76
CA ALA A 80 -8.07 -29.25 8.71
C ALA A 80 -9.50 -29.74 9.04
N PRO A 81 -9.97 -29.56 10.29
CA PRO A 81 -11.32 -29.97 10.71
C PRO A 81 -12.40 -29.10 10.07
N SER A 82 -13.54 -29.72 9.74
CA SER A 82 -14.74 -29.05 9.22
C SER A 82 -15.47 -28.30 10.34
N PHE A 83 -15.68 -27.00 10.18
CA PHE A 83 -16.57 -26.22 11.04
C PHE A 83 -17.70 -25.59 10.20
N THR A 84 -18.94 -25.88 10.60
CA THR A 84 -20.18 -25.31 10.09
C THR A 84 -20.61 -24.15 11.01
N GLY A 85 -20.49 -22.90 10.55
CA GLY A 85 -20.97 -21.72 11.28
C GLY A 85 -21.44 -20.62 10.33
N PRO A 86 -22.45 -19.82 10.69
CA PRO A 86 -23.13 -18.88 9.80
C PRO A 86 -22.30 -17.61 9.57
N GLY A 87 -22.24 -17.16 8.31
CA GLY A 87 -21.63 -15.89 7.92
C GLY A 87 -22.52 -14.70 8.33
N LEU A 88 -21.94 -13.72 9.02
CA LEU A 88 -22.63 -12.52 9.49
C LEU A 88 -22.83 -11.51 8.34
N ARG A 89 -24.10 -11.31 7.94
CA ARG A 89 -24.57 -10.16 7.14
C ARG A 89 -25.35 -9.20 8.04
N ALA A 90 -24.63 -8.24 8.59
CA ALA A 90 -25.07 -6.89 8.97
C ALA A 90 -23.80 -6.19 9.46
N VAL A 91 -23.53 -4.95 9.03
CA VAL A 91 -22.46 -4.17 9.69
C VAL A 91 -22.98 -3.85 11.10
N PRO A 92 -22.40 -4.42 12.17
CA PRO A 92 -22.88 -4.15 13.52
C PRO A 92 -22.70 -2.67 13.84
N VAL A 93 -23.57 -2.12 14.66
CA VAL A 93 -23.29 -0.82 15.32
C VAL A 93 -21.93 -0.94 16.01
N PRO A 94 -21.00 0.03 15.86
CA PRO A 94 -19.68 -0.06 16.46
C PRO A 94 -19.77 -0.32 17.96
N HIS A 95 -19.01 -1.27 18.47
CA HIS A 95 -19.01 -1.64 19.88
C HIS A 95 -18.50 -0.48 20.74
N ASN A 96 -19.03 -0.31 21.96
CA ASN A 96 -18.64 0.81 22.82
C ASN A 96 -17.19 0.68 23.31
N GLU A 97 -16.78 -0.51 23.75
CA GLU A 97 -15.43 -0.79 24.26
C GLU A 97 -14.85 -2.08 23.63
N PRO A 98 -14.59 -2.10 22.31
CA PRO A 98 -14.20 -3.32 21.59
C PRO A 98 -12.94 -3.99 22.17
N TRP A 99 -11.99 -3.21 22.70
CA TRP A 99 -10.75 -3.72 23.28
C TRP A 99 -10.94 -4.61 24.53
N ARG A 100 -12.13 -4.62 25.14
CA ARG A 100 -12.47 -5.50 26.28
C ARG A 100 -12.96 -6.90 25.87
N LEU A 101 -13.30 -7.11 24.60
CA LEU A 101 -13.83 -8.40 24.13
C LEU A 101 -12.77 -9.51 24.17
N PRO A 102 -13.13 -10.80 24.32
CA PRO A 102 -12.22 -11.93 24.16
C PRO A 102 -11.40 -11.87 22.86
N ARG A 103 -10.18 -12.41 22.84
CA ARG A 103 -9.21 -12.17 21.74
C ARG A 103 -9.73 -12.63 20.38
N ASN A 104 -10.42 -13.77 20.34
CA ASN A 104 -11.09 -14.30 19.15
C ASN A 104 -12.20 -13.38 18.65
N GLU A 105 -13.09 -12.93 19.55
CA GLU A 105 -14.17 -12.01 19.20
C GLU A 105 -13.65 -10.65 18.75
N LEU A 106 -12.61 -10.13 19.41
CA LEU A 106 -11.93 -8.92 19.02
C LEU A 106 -11.29 -9.05 17.63
N ALA A 107 -10.61 -10.17 17.37
CA ALA A 107 -9.98 -10.43 16.08
C ALA A 107 -11.01 -10.47 14.95
N ASP A 108 -12.17 -11.08 15.17
CA ASP A 108 -13.28 -11.07 14.22
C ASP A 108 -13.84 -9.64 14.06
N LEU A 109 -14.16 -8.95 15.16
CA LEU A 109 -14.75 -7.62 15.13
C LEU A 109 -13.91 -6.61 14.34
N ILE A 110 -12.60 -6.52 14.63
CA ILE A 110 -11.72 -5.58 13.91
C ILE A 110 -11.46 -6.00 12.45
N THR A 111 -11.81 -7.24 12.08
CA THR A 111 -11.78 -7.70 10.69
C THR A 111 -13.02 -7.25 9.93
N PHE A 112 -14.18 -7.15 10.60
CA PHE A 112 -15.44 -6.78 9.98
C PHE A 112 -15.81 -5.30 10.12
N SER A 113 -15.27 -4.61 11.12
CA SER A 113 -15.60 -3.21 11.41
C SER A 113 -14.34 -2.37 11.45
N PHE A 114 -14.18 -1.53 10.42
CA PHE A 114 -13.08 -0.57 10.36
C PHE A 114 -13.14 0.43 11.53
N LEU A 115 -14.33 0.85 11.93
CA LEU A 115 -14.51 1.79 13.03
C LEU A 115 -14.15 1.17 14.38
N ASP A 116 -14.47 -0.10 14.60
CA ASP A 116 -14.02 -0.81 15.80
C ASP A 116 -12.50 -1.04 15.78
N HIS A 117 -11.92 -1.33 14.61
CA HIS A 117 -10.46 -1.39 14.47
C HIS A 117 -9.82 -0.04 14.85
N ALA A 118 -10.37 1.09 14.38
CA ALA A 118 -9.92 2.44 14.75
C ALA A 118 -9.99 2.68 16.26
N LYS A 119 -11.08 2.29 16.91
CA LYS A 119 -11.21 2.37 18.39
C LYS A 119 -10.13 1.55 19.11
N VAL A 120 -9.85 0.34 18.64
CA VAL A 120 -8.90 -0.57 19.28
C VAL A 120 -7.45 -0.07 19.11
N VAL A 121 -7.07 0.47 17.94
CA VAL A 121 -5.72 1.04 17.77
C VAL A 121 -5.54 2.34 18.56
N VAL A 122 -6.61 3.13 18.77
CA VAL A 122 -6.55 4.31 19.65
C VAL A 122 -6.34 3.88 21.09
N ALA A 123 -7.11 2.89 21.57
CA ALA A 123 -6.96 2.35 22.91
C ALA A 123 -5.54 1.82 23.16
N GLU A 124 -4.99 1.02 22.24
CA GLU A 124 -3.61 0.52 22.34
C GLU A 124 -2.58 1.65 22.33
N ALA A 125 -2.70 2.61 21.41
CA ALA A 125 -1.81 3.77 21.36
C ALA A 125 -1.85 4.62 22.64
N CYS A 126 -3.00 4.67 23.31
CA CYS A 126 -3.21 5.38 24.57
C CYS A 126 -2.83 4.55 25.81
N GLY A 127 -2.15 3.41 25.65
CA GLY A 127 -1.62 2.63 26.77
C GLY A 127 -2.56 1.58 27.35
N VAL A 128 -3.62 1.18 26.62
CA VAL A 128 -4.40 0.00 27.03
C VAL A 128 -3.54 -1.25 26.84
N GLU A 129 -2.98 -1.73 27.94
CA GLU A 129 -2.15 -2.93 27.96
C GLU A 129 -3.00 -4.19 28.04
N ARG A 130 -2.82 -5.09 27.07
CA ARG A 130 -3.41 -6.42 27.07
C ARG A 130 -2.50 -7.40 26.35
N SER A 131 -2.28 -8.55 26.97
CA SER A 131 -1.49 -9.63 26.37
C SER A 131 -2.02 -10.00 24.98
N GLY A 132 -1.14 -9.99 23.98
CA GLY A 132 -1.47 -10.37 22.61
C GLY A 132 -2.13 -9.28 21.76
N LEU A 133 -2.42 -8.10 22.30
CA LEU A 133 -3.13 -7.03 21.56
C LEU A 133 -2.23 -6.39 20.50
N THR A 134 -1.00 -6.03 20.87
CA THR A 134 -0.01 -5.47 19.93
C THR A 134 0.30 -6.46 18.81
N GLU A 135 0.46 -7.75 19.12
CA GLU A 135 0.65 -8.80 18.12
C GLU A 135 -0.58 -8.92 17.22
N LEU A 136 -1.79 -8.88 17.78
CA LEU A 136 -3.03 -8.91 17.01
C LEU A 136 -3.16 -7.71 16.06
N LEU A 137 -2.72 -6.51 16.45
CA LEU A 137 -2.88 -5.31 15.63
C LEU A 137 -1.75 -5.14 14.60
N TYR A 138 -0.53 -5.57 14.91
CA TYR A 138 0.67 -5.25 14.12
C TYR A 138 1.41 -6.48 13.62
N ASP A 139 0.75 -7.64 13.54
CA ASP A 139 1.22 -8.79 12.75
C ASP A 139 1.36 -8.44 11.26
N ALA A 140 1.96 -9.35 10.49
CA ALA A 140 2.22 -9.12 9.06
C ALA A 140 0.94 -8.92 8.24
N ASP A 141 -0.18 -9.50 8.68
CA ASP A 141 -1.44 -9.48 7.95
C ASP A 141 -2.28 -8.24 8.27
N ARG A 142 -2.10 -7.62 9.44
CA ARG A 142 -2.93 -6.49 9.91
C ARG A 142 -2.20 -5.16 9.96
N LEU A 143 -0.87 -5.14 9.88
CA LEU A 143 -0.08 -3.92 9.96
C LEU A 143 -0.56 -2.80 9.01
N SER A 144 -0.88 -3.12 7.74
CA SER A 144 -1.39 -2.11 6.80
C SER A 144 -2.75 -1.57 7.22
N ALA A 145 -3.68 -2.44 7.63
CA ALA A 145 -5.00 -2.05 8.10
C ALA A 145 -4.93 -1.20 9.39
N SER A 146 -4.00 -1.53 10.30
CA SER A 146 -3.75 -0.74 11.51
C SER A 146 -3.15 0.63 11.19
N ILE A 147 -2.29 0.76 10.18
CA ILE A 147 -1.82 2.08 9.71
C ILE A 147 -3.00 2.90 9.15
N ASP A 148 -3.92 2.28 8.42
CA ASP A 148 -5.14 2.92 7.93
C ASP A 148 -6.04 3.40 9.06
N ALA A 149 -6.28 2.53 10.05
CA ALA A 149 -7.08 2.81 11.24
C ALA A 149 -6.46 3.95 12.09
N LEU A 150 -5.15 3.92 12.32
CA LEU A 150 -4.41 4.98 13.02
C LEU A 150 -4.46 6.31 12.26
N THR A 151 -4.32 6.27 10.92
CA THR A 151 -4.38 7.50 10.10
C THR A 151 -5.78 8.12 10.13
N TYR A 152 -6.83 7.30 10.07
CA TYR A 152 -8.21 7.76 10.27
C TYR A 152 -8.40 8.36 11.67
N ALA A 153 -8.00 7.63 12.71
CA ALA A 153 -8.14 8.06 14.09
C ALA A 153 -7.40 9.37 14.37
N GLN A 154 -6.21 9.55 13.82
CA GLN A 154 -5.45 10.79 13.92
C GLN A 154 -6.25 11.98 13.38
N HIS A 155 -6.85 11.86 12.19
CA HIS A 155 -7.69 12.92 11.62
C HIS A 155 -8.97 13.15 12.44
N ASP A 156 -9.63 12.07 12.88
CA ASP A 156 -10.87 12.18 13.67
C ASP A 156 -10.64 12.88 15.01
N LEU A 157 -9.57 12.53 15.74
CA LEU A 157 -9.19 13.17 17.00
C LEU A 157 -8.87 14.65 16.82
N GLN A 158 -8.11 14.99 15.77
CA GLN A 158 -7.83 16.39 15.43
C GLN A 158 -9.13 17.17 15.16
N ILE A 159 -10.04 16.61 14.36
CA ILE A 159 -11.30 17.27 14.00
C ILE A 159 -12.21 17.43 15.23
N ARG A 160 -12.31 16.40 16.08
CA ARG A 160 -13.10 16.47 17.32
C ARG A 160 -12.57 17.54 18.28
N ARG A 161 -11.24 17.64 18.40
CA ARG A 161 -10.56 18.68 19.19
C ARG A 161 -10.89 20.07 18.66
N GLU A 162 -10.76 20.27 17.35
CA GLU A 162 -11.08 21.53 16.67
C GLU A 162 -12.57 21.90 16.81
N GLU A 163 -13.48 20.93 16.63
CA GLU A 163 -14.92 21.10 16.83
C GLU A 163 -15.23 21.53 18.28
N ARG A 164 -14.60 20.89 19.28
CA ARG A 164 -14.74 21.26 20.71
C ARG A 164 -14.32 22.71 20.95
N CYS A 165 -13.16 23.11 20.45
CA CYS A 165 -12.64 24.47 20.57
C CYS A 165 -13.56 25.50 19.89
N LEU A 166 -14.07 25.20 18.70
CA LEU A 166 -14.98 26.10 17.97
C LEU A 166 -16.34 26.27 18.65
N VAL A 167 -16.88 25.21 19.26
CA VAL A 167 -18.19 25.27 19.94
C VAL A 167 -18.12 26.02 21.27
N ILE A 168 -17.03 25.85 22.03
CA ILE A 168 -16.90 26.43 23.38
C ILE A 168 -16.16 27.76 23.36
N GLY A 169 -15.36 28.00 22.33
CA GLY A 169 -14.52 29.19 22.20
C GLY A 169 -13.29 29.18 23.11
N ARG A 170 -12.90 28.02 23.67
CA ARG A 170 -11.69 27.89 24.50
C ARG A 170 -11.10 26.49 24.45
N TRP A 171 -9.86 26.39 24.92
CA TRP A 171 -9.15 25.13 25.12
C TRP A 171 -9.45 24.58 26.54
N ASP A 172 -10.29 23.55 26.63
CA ASP A 172 -10.72 22.93 27.88
C ASP A 172 -10.04 21.57 28.14
N GLU A 173 -10.36 20.92 29.27
CA GLU A 173 -9.78 19.62 29.65
C GLU A 173 -10.07 18.52 28.62
N GLU A 174 -11.25 18.52 28.00
CA GLU A 174 -11.60 17.56 26.95
C GLU A 174 -10.76 17.79 25.68
N ALA A 175 -10.52 19.06 25.30
CA ALA A 175 -9.61 19.39 24.20
C ALA A 175 -8.17 18.95 24.49
N GLN A 176 -7.69 19.13 25.74
CA GLN A 176 -6.38 18.60 26.18
C GLN A 176 -6.32 17.07 26.08
N HIS A 177 -7.37 16.38 26.51
CA HIS A 177 -7.43 14.92 26.42
C HIS A 177 -7.37 14.43 24.96
N LEU A 178 -8.14 15.07 24.06
CA LEU A 178 -8.11 14.75 22.63
C LEU A 178 -6.75 15.04 21.99
N ASP A 179 -6.05 16.09 22.42
CA ASP A 179 -4.69 16.43 21.96
C ASP A 179 -3.65 15.40 22.39
N TRP A 180 -3.74 14.93 23.64
CA TRP A 180 -2.92 13.85 24.15
C TRP A 180 -3.15 12.55 23.36
N GLN A 181 -4.42 12.17 23.14
CA GLN A 181 -4.76 11.00 22.32
C GLN A 181 -4.22 11.14 20.89
N TYR A 182 -4.37 12.31 20.28
CA TYR A 182 -3.84 12.62 18.96
C TYR A 182 -2.33 12.38 18.89
N THR A 183 -1.58 12.89 19.88
CA THR A 183 -0.12 12.75 19.93
C THR A 183 0.30 11.29 20.06
N ALA A 184 -0.35 10.54 20.95
CA ALA A 184 -0.11 9.10 21.13
C ALA A 184 -0.38 8.30 19.84
N VAL A 185 -1.52 8.55 19.19
CA VAL A 185 -1.88 7.92 17.92
C VAL A 185 -0.91 8.30 16.80
N ALA A 186 -0.47 9.55 16.73
CA ALA A 186 0.48 10.00 15.71
C ALA A 186 1.86 9.32 15.86
N GLN A 187 2.36 9.21 17.09
CA GLN A 187 3.59 8.47 17.38
C GLN A 187 3.44 7.00 16.97
N ARG A 188 2.34 6.35 17.37
CA ARG A 188 2.08 4.95 17.05
C ARG A 188 1.97 4.71 15.54
N ALA A 189 1.34 5.65 14.81
CA ALA A 189 1.26 5.61 13.36
C ALA A 189 2.64 5.70 12.70
N GLN A 190 3.56 6.51 13.24
CA GLN A 190 4.93 6.61 12.75
C GLN A 190 5.70 5.31 12.97
N GLU A 191 5.60 4.70 14.15
CA GLU A 191 6.22 3.41 14.47
C GLU A 191 5.71 2.30 13.53
N ALA A 192 4.40 2.18 13.37
CA ALA A 192 3.80 1.19 12.47
C ALA A 192 4.26 1.38 11.02
N ARG A 193 4.40 2.62 10.54
CA ARG A 193 4.94 2.91 9.19
C ARG A 193 6.41 2.54 9.04
N ARG A 194 7.24 2.77 10.07
CA ARG A 194 8.65 2.34 10.09
C ARG A 194 8.75 0.82 10.03
N GLU A 195 7.95 0.14 10.85
CA GLU A 195 7.89 -1.32 10.88
C GLU A 195 7.42 -1.91 9.54
N PHE A 196 6.42 -1.30 8.91
CA PHE A 196 5.96 -1.69 7.58
C PHE A 196 7.09 -1.58 6.55
N GLN A 197 7.82 -0.46 6.56
CA GLN A 197 8.93 -0.25 5.64
C GLN A 197 10.09 -1.22 5.89
N ARG A 198 10.39 -1.54 7.16
CA ARG A 198 11.39 -2.54 7.55
C ARG A 198 11.02 -3.92 7.00
N ARG A 199 9.82 -4.42 7.31
CA ARG A 199 9.34 -5.74 6.83
C ARG A 199 9.29 -5.83 5.31
N ARG A 200 8.80 -4.78 4.64
CA ARG A 200 8.79 -4.70 3.17
C ARG A 200 10.20 -4.83 2.59
N THR A 201 11.18 -4.16 3.20
CA THR A 201 12.58 -4.23 2.75
C THR A 201 13.15 -5.63 2.98
N GLU A 202 12.87 -6.24 4.12
CA GLU A 202 13.29 -7.61 4.44
C GLU A 202 12.69 -8.64 3.49
N GLU A 203 11.39 -8.57 3.20
CA GLU A 203 10.72 -9.49 2.27
C GLU A 203 11.30 -9.38 0.85
N LEU A 204 11.45 -8.15 0.34
CA LEU A 204 12.01 -7.94 -0.99
C LEU A 204 13.49 -8.35 -1.08
N THR A 205 14.26 -8.19 0.00
CA THR A 205 15.65 -8.64 0.09
C THR A 205 15.72 -10.17 0.12
N ALA A 206 14.89 -10.82 0.94
CA ALA A 206 14.79 -12.27 1.02
C ALA A 206 14.34 -12.90 -0.31
N ALA A 207 13.52 -12.18 -1.08
CA ALA A 207 13.09 -12.58 -2.41
C ALA A 207 14.13 -12.30 -3.52
N GLY A 208 15.29 -11.72 -3.21
CA GLY A 208 16.32 -11.34 -4.19
C GLY A 208 15.94 -10.17 -5.12
N VAL A 209 14.80 -9.52 -4.86
CA VAL A 209 14.29 -8.40 -5.66
C VAL A 209 15.10 -7.14 -5.40
N LEU A 210 15.33 -6.83 -4.13
CA LEU A 210 16.28 -5.78 -3.76
C LEU A 210 17.67 -6.38 -3.76
N PRO A 211 18.65 -5.78 -4.48
CA PRO A 211 20.00 -6.28 -4.45
C PRO A 211 20.53 -6.14 -3.01
N GLY A 212 21.05 -7.23 -2.45
CA GLY A 212 21.77 -7.21 -1.17
C GLY A 212 23.12 -6.46 -1.22
N SER A 213 23.47 -5.89 -2.38
CA SER A 213 24.71 -5.19 -2.65
C SER A 213 24.41 -3.85 -3.34
N PRO A 214 25.17 -2.76 -3.07
CA PRO A 214 25.01 -1.50 -3.80
C PRO A 214 25.16 -1.73 -5.30
N GLY A 215 24.47 -0.92 -6.13
CA GLY A 215 24.60 -0.98 -7.60
C GLY A 215 26.05 -1.11 -8.08
N THR A 216 26.24 -1.70 -9.26
CA THR A 216 27.55 -2.13 -9.79
C THR A 216 28.63 -1.07 -9.60
N ASP A 217 29.74 -1.46 -8.98
CA ASP A 217 30.95 -0.64 -8.85
C ASP A 217 31.88 -0.81 -10.07
N ASP A 218 31.50 -1.67 -11.02
CA ASP A 218 32.17 -1.83 -12.29
C ASP A 218 31.82 -0.63 -13.19
N PRO A 219 32.80 0.23 -13.53
CA PRO A 219 32.54 1.38 -14.38
C PRO A 219 32.08 1.00 -15.78
N ARG A 220 32.48 -0.15 -16.32
CA ARG A 220 32.02 -0.62 -17.62
C ARG A 220 30.52 -0.93 -17.58
N GLU A 221 30.10 -1.74 -16.61
CA GLU A 221 28.67 -2.07 -16.46
C GLU A 221 27.83 -0.82 -16.20
N GLN A 222 28.34 0.10 -15.39
CA GLN A 222 27.67 1.36 -15.08
C GLN A 222 27.53 2.25 -16.32
N THR A 223 28.58 2.39 -17.14
CA THR A 223 28.51 3.12 -18.41
C THR A 223 27.49 2.48 -19.35
N LEU A 224 27.52 1.16 -19.53
CA LEU A 224 26.56 0.47 -20.40
C LEU A 224 25.12 0.62 -19.92
N LEU A 225 24.90 0.63 -18.61
CA LEU A 225 23.59 0.88 -18.01
C LEU A 225 23.11 2.32 -18.29
N TRP A 226 23.96 3.32 -18.11
CA TRP A 226 23.62 4.72 -18.39
C TRP A 226 23.43 4.98 -19.89
N LEU A 227 24.21 4.34 -20.75
CA LEU A 227 24.04 4.40 -22.21
C LEU A 227 22.69 3.84 -22.63
N ALA A 228 22.27 2.71 -22.07
CA ALA A 228 20.94 2.14 -22.32
C ALA A 228 19.79 3.04 -21.85
N GLN A 229 19.99 3.81 -20.78
CA GLN A 229 19.00 4.81 -20.32
C GLN A 229 18.96 6.03 -21.24
N HIS A 230 20.13 6.49 -21.72
CA HIS A 230 20.22 7.63 -22.64
C HIS A 230 19.62 7.32 -24.01
N LEU A 231 19.87 6.10 -24.53
CA LEU A 231 19.37 5.63 -25.83
C LEU A 231 18.22 4.61 -25.64
N GLU A 232 17.25 4.93 -24.78
CA GLU A 232 16.17 4.02 -24.39
C GLU A 232 15.47 3.33 -25.59
N PRO A 233 15.09 4.02 -26.69
CA PRO A 233 14.43 3.37 -27.82
C PRO A 233 15.32 2.33 -28.51
N HIS A 234 16.61 2.63 -28.70
CA HIS A 234 17.57 1.72 -29.35
C HIS A 234 17.86 0.50 -28.45
N PHE A 235 17.99 0.74 -27.15
CA PHE A 235 18.13 -0.34 -26.17
C PHE A 235 16.92 -1.29 -26.20
N HIS A 236 15.69 -0.77 -26.17
CA HIS A 236 14.49 -1.62 -26.18
C HIS A 236 14.33 -2.41 -27.49
N ALA A 237 14.70 -1.83 -28.63
CA ALA A 237 14.71 -2.55 -29.91
C ALA A 237 15.67 -3.75 -29.86
N LEU A 238 16.93 -3.52 -29.44
CA LEU A 238 17.92 -4.59 -29.27
C LEU A 238 17.50 -5.61 -28.21
N PHE A 239 16.94 -5.16 -27.10
CA PHE A 239 16.46 -6.03 -26.03
C PHE A 239 15.35 -6.96 -26.51
N THR A 240 14.40 -6.44 -27.28
CA THR A 240 13.31 -7.23 -27.87
C THR A 240 13.85 -8.25 -28.87
N GLU A 241 14.79 -7.85 -29.74
CA GLU A 241 15.47 -8.74 -30.68
C GLU A 241 16.18 -9.90 -29.96
N TYR A 242 17.00 -9.58 -28.95
CA TYR A 242 17.73 -10.60 -28.18
C TYR A 242 16.81 -11.48 -27.31
N ALA A 243 15.69 -10.94 -26.81
CA ALA A 243 14.70 -11.72 -26.07
C ALA A 243 13.95 -12.69 -26.99
N ALA A 244 13.51 -12.22 -28.16
CA ALA A 244 12.88 -13.08 -29.17
C ALA A 244 13.84 -14.18 -29.65
N ALA A 245 15.12 -13.87 -29.88
CA ALA A 245 16.14 -14.85 -30.20
C ALA A 245 16.38 -15.89 -29.09
N ALA A 246 16.04 -15.56 -27.84
CA ALA A 246 16.07 -16.50 -26.71
C ALA A 246 14.77 -17.30 -26.54
N GLY A 247 13.83 -17.19 -27.48
CA GLY A 247 12.53 -17.88 -27.46
C GLY A 247 11.50 -17.26 -26.51
N LEU A 248 11.70 -16.03 -26.06
CA LEU A 248 10.77 -15.36 -25.16
C LEU A 248 9.61 -14.72 -25.95
N PRO A 249 8.38 -14.73 -25.40
CA PRO A 249 7.24 -14.10 -26.04
C PRO A 249 7.36 -12.57 -26.02
N PRO A 250 6.80 -11.84 -27.02
CA PRO A 250 6.93 -10.38 -27.12
C PRO A 250 6.49 -9.62 -25.87
N GLU A 251 5.48 -10.13 -25.16
CA GLU A 251 4.94 -9.55 -23.93
C GLU A 251 5.95 -9.56 -22.78
N ALA A 252 6.92 -10.48 -22.80
CA ALA A 252 7.96 -10.59 -21.79
C ALA A 252 9.02 -9.48 -21.91
N SER A 253 9.31 -9.02 -23.13
CA SER A 253 10.27 -7.95 -23.41
C SER A 253 9.62 -6.58 -23.65
N ALA A 254 8.29 -6.51 -23.70
CA ALA A 254 7.57 -5.26 -23.93
C ALA A 254 7.95 -4.18 -22.88
N PRO A 255 8.29 -2.96 -23.35
CA PRO A 255 8.69 -1.87 -22.46
C PRO A 255 7.51 -1.46 -21.59
N VAL A 256 7.75 -1.35 -20.27
CA VAL A 256 6.76 -0.85 -19.33
C VAL A 256 7.18 0.52 -18.83
N ARG A 257 6.47 1.53 -19.30
CA ARG A 257 6.73 2.94 -18.99
C ARG A 257 6.02 3.42 -17.73
N THR A 258 4.92 2.76 -17.36
CA THR A 258 4.09 3.17 -16.23
C THR A 258 3.88 2.02 -15.25
N ARG A 259 3.69 2.38 -13.99
CA ARG A 259 3.28 1.46 -12.94
C ARG A 259 1.99 0.71 -13.27
N HIS A 260 1.07 1.34 -13.99
CA HIS A 260 -0.17 0.70 -14.43
C HIS A 260 0.09 -0.32 -15.54
N GLY A 261 0.90 0.03 -16.54
CA GLY A 261 1.31 -0.90 -17.59
C GLY A 261 2.07 -2.13 -17.04
N ALA A 262 2.75 -1.99 -15.89
CA ALA A 262 3.34 -3.14 -15.20
C ALA A 262 2.28 -4.12 -14.69
N ILE A 263 1.16 -3.61 -14.16
CA ILE A 263 0.04 -4.41 -13.65
C ILE A 263 -0.67 -5.10 -14.82
N GLU A 264 -0.93 -4.37 -15.91
CA GLU A 264 -1.55 -4.94 -17.12
C GLU A 264 -0.67 -6.04 -17.72
N ARG A 265 0.63 -5.76 -17.93
CA ARG A 265 1.59 -6.76 -18.42
C ARG A 265 1.66 -7.98 -17.51
N ALA A 266 1.76 -7.78 -16.19
CA ALA A 266 1.79 -8.89 -15.24
C ALA A 266 0.50 -9.71 -15.29
N THR A 267 -0.64 -9.07 -15.56
CA THR A 267 -1.94 -9.76 -15.72
C THR A 267 -1.95 -10.59 -17.00
N THR A 268 -1.56 -10.01 -18.13
CA THR A 268 -1.47 -10.71 -19.42
C THR A 268 -0.50 -11.89 -19.37
N ARG A 269 0.63 -11.75 -18.67
CA ARG A 269 1.63 -12.81 -18.49
C ARG A 269 1.25 -13.86 -17.43
N GLY A 270 0.11 -13.72 -16.77
CA GLY A 270 -0.30 -14.62 -15.69
C GLY A 270 0.56 -14.54 -14.42
N LEU A 271 1.46 -13.54 -14.31
CA LEU A 271 2.24 -13.26 -13.10
C LEU A 271 1.37 -12.66 -11.99
N LEU A 272 0.30 -12.00 -12.40
CA LEU A 272 -0.69 -11.38 -11.57
C LEU A 272 -2.06 -11.93 -11.95
N HIS A 273 -2.63 -12.81 -11.15
CA HIS A 273 -4.06 -13.08 -11.29
C HIS A 273 -4.81 -11.89 -10.69
N ALA A 274 -5.67 -11.25 -11.49
CA ALA A 274 -6.55 -10.16 -11.07
C ALA A 274 -7.79 -10.13 -11.98
N PRO A 275 -8.62 -11.19 -11.95
CA PRO A 275 -9.76 -11.28 -12.85
C PRO A 275 -10.81 -10.21 -12.53
N LEU A 276 -11.23 -9.46 -13.54
CA LEU A 276 -12.33 -8.51 -13.42
C LEU A 276 -13.65 -9.28 -13.33
N ARG A 277 -14.22 -9.37 -12.13
CA ARG A 277 -15.49 -10.08 -11.85
C ARG A 277 -16.36 -9.27 -10.89
N GLY A 278 -17.67 -9.54 -10.91
CA GLY A 278 -18.65 -8.95 -10.00
C GLY A 278 -18.55 -7.42 -9.92
N ASP A 279 -18.55 -6.87 -8.70
CA ASP A 279 -18.48 -5.42 -8.45
C ASP A 279 -17.25 -4.76 -9.08
N ALA A 280 -16.11 -5.45 -9.17
CA ALA A 280 -14.90 -4.88 -9.78
C ALA A 280 -15.06 -4.68 -11.29
N LEU A 281 -15.76 -5.60 -11.98
CA LEU A 281 -16.10 -5.45 -13.40
C LEU A 281 -17.07 -4.29 -13.61
N HIS A 282 -18.10 -4.18 -12.77
CA HIS A 282 -19.05 -3.08 -12.85
C HIS A 282 -18.37 -1.72 -12.63
N VAL A 283 -17.56 -1.58 -11.58
CA VAL A 283 -16.82 -0.34 -11.29
C VAL A 283 -15.79 -0.02 -12.39
N HIS A 284 -15.20 -1.04 -13.01
CA HIS A 284 -14.32 -0.84 -14.17
C HIS A 284 -15.07 -0.28 -15.38
N GLY A 285 -16.33 -0.67 -15.59
CA GLY A 285 -17.17 -0.19 -16.69
C GLY A 285 -17.76 1.21 -16.50
N MET A 286 -17.67 1.80 -15.30
CA MET A 286 -18.22 3.13 -15.01
C MET A 286 -17.53 4.23 -15.84
N ASN A 287 -18.30 5.23 -16.28
CA ASN A 287 -17.73 6.44 -16.86
C ASN A 287 -17.01 7.30 -15.80
N GLU A 288 -16.30 8.35 -16.21
CA GLU A 288 -15.48 9.16 -15.29
C GLU A 288 -16.30 9.81 -14.16
N ASN A 289 -17.52 10.28 -14.45
CA ASN A 289 -18.35 10.94 -13.46
C ASN A 289 -18.91 9.93 -12.44
N GLU A 290 -19.40 8.79 -12.90
CA GLU A 290 -19.88 7.70 -12.05
C GLU A 290 -18.77 7.17 -11.15
N PHE A 291 -17.57 6.96 -11.70
CA PHE A 291 -16.43 6.50 -10.94
C PHE A 291 -16.00 7.54 -9.89
N ARG A 292 -15.97 8.83 -10.26
CA ARG A 292 -15.70 9.92 -9.31
C ARG A 292 -16.70 9.94 -8.16
N LEU A 293 -18.00 9.82 -8.44
CA LEU A 293 -19.06 9.75 -7.43
C LEU A 293 -18.89 8.52 -6.53
N ARG A 294 -18.51 7.37 -7.09
CA ARG A 294 -18.22 6.16 -6.31
C ARG A 294 -17.04 6.34 -5.37
N VAL A 295 -15.97 7.02 -5.80
CA VAL A 295 -14.82 7.36 -4.95
C VAL A 295 -15.22 8.33 -3.84
N LEU A 296 -16.05 9.33 -4.16
CA LEU A 296 -16.57 10.28 -3.18
C LEU A 296 -17.44 9.58 -2.13
N GLN A 297 -18.29 8.64 -2.54
CA GLN A 297 -19.13 7.83 -1.66
C GLN A 297 -18.29 6.94 -0.73
N ASP A 298 -17.27 6.26 -1.26
CA ASP A 298 -16.34 5.44 -0.46
C ASP A 298 -15.57 6.26 0.60
N ALA A 299 -15.23 7.52 0.28
CA ALA A 299 -14.60 8.43 1.23
C ALA A 299 -15.61 9.02 2.24
N SER A 300 -16.87 9.18 1.85
CA SER A 300 -17.92 9.71 2.72
C SER A 300 -18.44 8.67 3.72
N THR A 301 -18.36 7.38 3.40
CA THR A 301 -18.92 6.29 4.23
C THR A 301 -17.83 5.33 4.72
N GLN A 302 -17.17 5.66 5.85
CA GLN A 302 -16.06 4.85 6.38
C GLN A 302 -16.45 3.44 6.83
N ALA A 303 -17.71 3.23 7.24
CA ALA A 303 -18.22 1.93 7.68
C ALA A 303 -18.45 0.95 6.52
N ASP A 304 -18.64 1.46 5.29
CA ASP A 304 -18.97 0.65 4.12
C ASP A 304 -17.97 0.93 2.98
N ARG A 305 -16.79 0.32 3.11
CA ARG A 305 -15.67 0.53 2.19
C ARG A 305 -15.95 -0.18 0.86
N ALA A 306 -15.81 0.52 -0.26
CA ALA A 306 -16.01 -0.05 -1.59
C ALA A 306 -14.79 -0.89 -2.01
N ASP A 307 -14.82 -2.19 -1.72
CA ASP A 307 -13.71 -3.12 -1.99
C ASP A 307 -13.30 -3.19 -3.47
N ALA A 308 -14.25 -2.99 -4.38
CA ALA A 308 -13.99 -2.94 -5.82
C ALA A 308 -12.92 -1.90 -6.19
N LEU A 309 -12.87 -0.74 -5.52
CA LEU A 309 -11.87 0.30 -5.81
C LEU A 309 -10.43 -0.14 -5.52
N SER A 310 -10.25 -1.14 -4.65
CA SER A 310 -8.95 -1.71 -4.32
C SER A 310 -8.43 -2.72 -5.35
N HIS A 311 -9.21 -3.01 -6.41
CA HIS A 311 -8.77 -3.90 -7.48
C HIS A 311 -7.50 -3.36 -8.16
N PRO A 312 -6.47 -4.21 -8.43
CA PRO A 312 -5.18 -3.76 -8.99
C PRO A 312 -5.30 -2.87 -10.23
N LEU A 313 -6.21 -3.21 -11.15
CA LEU A 313 -6.47 -2.44 -12.38
C LEU A 313 -7.14 -1.07 -12.12
N LEU A 314 -7.83 -0.89 -11.00
CA LEU A 314 -8.51 0.36 -10.65
C LEU A 314 -7.66 1.29 -9.78
N LEU A 315 -6.54 0.81 -9.21
CA LEU A 315 -5.71 1.59 -8.29
C LEU A 315 -5.16 2.89 -8.90
N HIS A 316 -4.89 2.91 -10.22
CA HIS A 316 -4.43 4.12 -10.90
C HIS A 316 -5.54 5.18 -10.98
N ARG A 317 -6.69 4.79 -11.55
CA ARG A 317 -7.87 5.65 -11.70
C ARG A 317 -8.38 6.15 -10.35
N TRP A 318 -8.45 5.26 -9.35
CA TRP A 318 -8.82 5.63 -7.98
C TRP A 318 -7.90 6.70 -7.39
N ARG A 319 -6.58 6.58 -7.58
CA ARG A 319 -5.63 7.60 -7.10
C ARG A 319 -5.83 8.96 -7.74
N GLN A 320 -6.10 9.00 -9.05
CA GLN A 320 -6.30 10.25 -9.77
C GLN A 320 -7.51 11.01 -9.23
N HIS A 321 -8.66 10.32 -9.09
CA HIS A 321 -9.88 10.88 -8.52
C HIS A 321 -9.72 11.28 -7.05
N LEU A 322 -9.05 10.48 -6.22
CA LEU A 322 -8.73 10.88 -4.84
C LEU A 322 -7.93 12.19 -4.80
N LYS A 323 -6.92 12.35 -5.66
CA LYS A 323 -6.09 13.56 -5.70
C LYS A 323 -6.90 14.77 -6.16
N GLN A 324 -7.76 14.62 -7.16
CA GLN A 324 -8.64 15.68 -7.64
C GLN A 324 -9.62 16.13 -6.54
N LEU A 325 -10.32 15.17 -5.93
CA LEU A 325 -11.25 15.45 -4.83
C LEU A 325 -10.56 16.11 -3.62
N GLN A 326 -9.33 15.72 -3.28
CA GLN A 326 -8.54 16.40 -2.24
C GLN A 326 -8.32 17.88 -2.56
N THR A 327 -7.94 18.20 -3.81
CA THR A 327 -7.75 19.59 -4.26
C THR A 327 -9.05 20.39 -4.22
N GLU A 328 -10.17 19.77 -4.58
CA GLU A 328 -11.49 20.41 -4.57
C GLU A 328 -12.02 20.66 -3.14
N VAL A 329 -11.82 19.71 -2.22
CA VAL A 329 -12.37 19.76 -0.86
C VAL A 329 -11.50 20.60 0.09
N ALA A 330 -10.18 20.66 -0.13
CA ALA A 330 -9.25 21.30 0.79
C ALA A 330 -9.58 22.78 1.11
N PRO A 331 -9.91 23.65 0.14
CA PRO A 331 -10.29 25.03 0.42
C PRO A 331 -11.52 25.12 1.33
N GLY A 332 -12.56 24.32 1.07
CA GLY A 332 -13.78 24.29 1.87
C GLY A 332 -13.56 23.75 3.29
N ALA A 333 -12.53 22.92 3.47
CA ALA A 333 -12.09 22.39 4.76
C ALA A 333 -11.12 23.33 5.51
N LEU A 334 -10.83 24.52 4.96
CA LEU A 334 -9.84 25.48 5.47
C LEU A 334 -8.45 24.84 5.66
N SER A 335 -8.08 23.95 4.74
CA SER A 335 -6.71 23.40 4.68
C SER A 335 -5.95 24.05 3.53
N PRO A 336 -4.81 24.74 3.78
CA PRO A 336 -3.99 25.32 2.73
C PRO A 336 -3.32 24.26 1.85
N SER A 337 -3.33 23.00 2.28
CA SER A 337 -2.75 21.86 1.55
C SER A 337 -3.80 20.80 1.27
N ALA A 338 -3.84 20.32 0.04
CA ALA A 338 -4.63 19.15 -0.35
C ALA A 338 -4.00 17.82 0.12
N GLN A 339 -2.75 17.84 0.60
CA GLN A 339 -1.98 16.64 0.95
C GLN A 339 -1.94 16.36 2.46
N SER A 340 -2.47 17.27 3.28
CA SER A 340 -2.47 17.15 4.73
C SER A 340 -3.67 17.88 5.32
N LEU A 341 -4.20 17.37 6.44
CA LEU A 341 -5.21 18.06 7.23
C LEU A 341 -4.52 19.02 8.21
N VAL A 342 -4.24 20.24 7.75
CA VAL A 342 -3.53 21.23 8.59
C VAL A 342 -4.43 21.66 9.76
N PRO A 343 -3.90 21.77 10.99
CA PRO A 343 -4.65 22.26 12.15
C PRO A 343 -5.31 23.60 11.88
N LEU A 344 -6.55 23.78 12.36
CA LEU A 344 -7.20 25.08 12.33
C LEU A 344 -6.53 26.04 13.33
N ALA A 345 -6.32 27.28 12.91
CA ALA A 345 -6.17 28.42 13.81
C ALA A 345 -7.56 28.78 14.35
N TRP A 346 -8.08 27.96 15.25
CA TRP A 346 -9.46 28.08 15.76
C TRP A 346 -9.66 29.38 16.55
N GLU A 347 -8.59 29.96 17.09
CA GLU A 347 -8.57 31.25 17.77
C GLU A 347 -8.93 32.42 16.85
N ASP A 348 -8.69 32.28 15.54
CA ASP A 348 -9.02 33.29 14.53
C ASP A 348 -10.41 33.07 13.90
N LEU A 349 -10.98 31.87 14.10
CA LEU A 349 -12.30 31.52 13.59
C LEU A 349 -13.40 31.94 14.56
N ARG A 350 -14.41 32.64 14.04
CA ARG A 350 -15.62 33.05 14.78
C ARG A 350 -16.86 32.57 14.02
N PRO A 351 -17.16 31.26 14.03
CA PRO A 351 -18.39 30.76 13.41
C PRO A 351 -19.60 31.41 14.08
N GLN A 352 -20.54 31.90 13.27
CA GLN A 352 -21.73 32.62 13.72
C GLN A 352 -22.83 31.67 14.19
N SER A 353 -22.73 30.38 13.86
CA SER A 353 -23.71 29.37 14.24
C SER A 353 -23.13 27.97 14.39
N LEU A 354 -23.81 27.11 15.15
CA LEU A 354 -23.50 25.67 15.22
C LEU A 354 -23.61 24.97 13.86
N ARG A 355 -24.41 25.52 12.94
CA ARG A 355 -24.53 24.99 11.57
C ARG A 355 -23.21 25.18 10.81
N GLU A 356 -22.60 26.35 10.90
CA GLU A 356 -21.31 26.63 10.26
C GLU A 356 -20.20 25.71 10.80
N VAL A 357 -20.17 25.50 12.12
CA VAL A 357 -19.24 24.54 12.74
C VAL A 357 -19.45 23.14 12.17
N ARG A 358 -20.69 22.65 12.10
CA ARG A 358 -21.00 21.32 11.54
C ARG A 358 -20.62 21.19 10.07
N GLU A 359 -20.88 22.21 9.26
CA GLU A 359 -20.52 22.23 7.85
C GLU A 359 -18.99 22.19 7.66
N LEU A 360 -18.24 22.99 8.42
CA LEU A 360 -16.78 22.97 8.43
C LEU A 360 -16.25 21.60 8.88
N THR A 361 -16.73 21.08 10.01
CA THR A 361 -16.39 19.76 10.53
C THR A 361 -16.66 18.67 9.48
N GLY A 362 -17.80 18.71 8.80
CA GLY A 362 -18.15 17.77 7.73
C GLY A 362 -17.15 17.80 6.57
N ARG A 363 -16.76 18.99 6.10
CA ARG A 363 -15.76 19.15 5.04
C ARG A 363 -14.38 18.66 5.47
N ARG A 364 -13.99 18.94 6.73
CA ARG A 364 -12.73 18.45 7.30
C ARG A 364 -12.71 16.92 7.44
N ARG A 365 -13.82 16.30 7.88
CA ARG A 365 -13.98 14.84 7.91
C ARG A 365 -13.84 14.23 6.51
N LEU A 366 -14.48 14.82 5.51
CA LEU A 366 -14.35 14.37 4.13
C LEU A 366 -12.89 14.45 3.65
N LEU A 367 -12.19 15.58 3.90
CA LEU A 367 -10.78 15.71 3.55
C LEU A 367 -9.92 14.67 4.27
N GLY A 368 -10.10 14.49 5.59
CA GLY A 368 -9.39 13.49 6.39
C GLY A 368 -9.59 12.06 5.86
N ASN A 369 -10.81 11.73 5.44
CA ASN A 369 -11.13 10.44 4.81
C ASN A 369 -10.46 10.28 3.45
N LEU A 370 -10.49 11.31 2.59
CA LEU A 370 -9.81 11.29 1.30
C LEU A 370 -8.29 11.11 1.46
N LEU A 371 -7.69 11.76 2.45
CA LEU A 371 -6.26 11.60 2.79
C LEU A 371 -5.95 10.17 3.26
N GLN A 372 -6.80 9.58 4.10
CA GLN A 372 -6.64 8.19 4.53
C GLN A 372 -6.75 7.23 3.33
N ARG A 373 -7.76 7.38 2.47
CA ARG A 373 -7.92 6.55 1.25
C ARG A 373 -6.77 6.69 0.27
N TYR A 374 -6.19 7.88 0.16
CA TYR A 374 -5.00 8.09 -0.66
C TYR A 374 -3.77 7.35 -0.09
N GLY A 375 -3.59 7.38 1.23
CA GLY A 375 -2.58 6.59 1.92
C GLY A 375 -2.77 5.09 1.72
N GLU A 376 -4.01 4.61 1.81
CA GLU A 376 -4.41 3.23 1.54
C GLU A 376 -4.07 2.81 0.11
N ASN A 377 -4.55 3.56 -0.88
CA ASN A 377 -4.26 3.33 -2.29
C ASN A 377 -2.74 3.26 -2.56
N ARG A 378 -1.96 4.17 -1.95
CA ARG A 378 -0.50 4.17 -2.08
C ARG A 378 0.12 2.88 -1.55
N ARG A 379 -0.31 2.38 -0.39
CA ARG A 379 0.17 1.10 0.18
C ARG A 379 -0.23 -0.10 -0.68
N LEU A 380 -1.49 -0.17 -1.12
CA LEU A 380 -1.97 -1.24 -2.02
C LEU A 380 -1.15 -1.28 -3.32
N ARG A 381 -0.83 -0.12 -3.89
CA ARG A 381 0.04 -0.04 -5.06
C ARG A 381 1.44 -0.57 -4.78
N TYR A 382 2.03 -0.27 -3.62
CA TYR A 382 3.32 -0.86 -3.25
C TYR A 382 3.21 -2.38 -3.14
N ALA A 383 2.20 -2.89 -2.43
CA ALA A 383 2.00 -4.33 -2.28
C ALA A 383 1.84 -5.05 -3.64
N VAL A 384 1.05 -4.50 -4.56
CA VAL A 384 0.90 -5.07 -5.92
C VAL A 384 2.24 -5.03 -6.67
N HIS A 385 2.99 -3.93 -6.62
CA HIS A 385 4.28 -3.86 -7.29
C HIS A 385 5.33 -4.80 -6.70
N ASP A 386 5.35 -4.94 -5.38
CA ASP A 386 6.25 -5.84 -4.69
C ASP A 386 5.93 -7.28 -5.09
N ALA A 387 4.65 -7.66 -5.10
CA ALA A 387 4.20 -8.97 -5.56
C ALA A 387 4.58 -9.25 -7.02
N ILE A 388 4.39 -8.29 -7.92
CA ILE A 388 4.83 -8.41 -9.33
C ILE A 388 6.34 -8.58 -9.40
N SER A 389 7.11 -7.78 -8.65
CA SER A 389 8.58 -7.83 -8.70
C SER A 389 9.11 -9.17 -8.17
N ILE A 390 8.52 -9.70 -7.10
CA ILE A 390 8.83 -11.03 -6.58
C ILE A 390 8.48 -12.11 -7.62
N ALA A 391 7.30 -12.02 -8.25
CA ALA A 391 6.89 -12.97 -9.28
C ALA A 391 7.81 -12.94 -10.50
N GLU A 392 8.14 -11.74 -11.00
CA GLU A 392 9.07 -11.53 -12.11
C GLU A 392 10.47 -12.06 -11.78
N HIS A 393 10.93 -11.89 -10.54
CA HIS A 393 12.24 -12.40 -10.12
C HIS A 393 12.28 -13.93 -10.04
N ALA A 394 11.18 -14.55 -9.59
CA ALA A 394 11.06 -16.01 -9.50
C ALA A 394 10.72 -16.68 -10.84
N HIS A 395 10.38 -15.92 -11.88
CA HIS A 395 9.93 -16.47 -13.16
C HIS A 395 11.08 -17.13 -13.95
N PRO A 396 10.86 -18.28 -14.61
CA PRO A 396 11.89 -18.96 -15.42
C PRO A 396 12.51 -18.09 -16.52
N ASP A 397 11.77 -17.13 -17.07
CA ASP A 397 12.28 -16.18 -18.07
C ASP A 397 13.32 -15.20 -17.51
N LYS A 398 13.41 -15.01 -16.19
CA LYS A 398 14.22 -13.94 -15.58
C LYS A 398 15.71 -14.01 -15.96
N PRO A 399 16.39 -15.18 -15.92
CA PRO A 399 17.77 -15.29 -16.38
C PRO A 399 17.91 -14.98 -17.87
N LEU A 400 16.97 -15.41 -18.71
CA LEU A 400 16.97 -15.15 -20.16
C LEU A 400 16.80 -13.65 -20.46
N LEU A 401 15.83 -13.00 -19.81
CA LEU A 401 15.63 -11.55 -19.90
C LEU A 401 16.86 -10.78 -19.40
N THR A 402 17.50 -11.25 -18.33
CA THR A 402 18.72 -10.62 -17.80
C THR A 402 19.89 -10.76 -18.79
N ALA A 403 20.05 -11.94 -19.40
CA ALA A 403 21.06 -12.18 -20.42
C ALA A 403 20.81 -11.36 -21.70
N ALA A 404 19.55 -11.27 -22.16
CA ALA A 404 19.15 -10.44 -23.30
C ALA A 404 19.42 -8.96 -23.05
N ALA A 405 19.08 -8.45 -21.85
CA ALA A 405 19.36 -7.07 -21.46
C ALA A 405 20.87 -6.78 -21.42
N ARG A 406 21.70 -7.72 -20.94
CA ARG A 406 23.15 -7.60 -20.97
C ARG A 406 23.70 -7.55 -22.40
N LYS A 407 23.26 -8.46 -23.28
CA LYS A 407 23.65 -8.47 -24.70
C LYS A 407 23.25 -7.17 -25.41
N ALA A 408 22.02 -6.70 -25.18
CA ALA A 408 21.53 -5.44 -25.75
C ALA A 408 22.40 -4.25 -25.32
N ARG A 409 22.79 -4.19 -24.04
CA ARG A 409 23.71 -3.16 -23.52
C ARG A 409 25.09 -3.23 -24.17
N GLU A 410 25.70 -4.41 -24.22
CA GLU A 410 27.01 -4.60 -24.85
C GLU A 410 26.98 -4.18 -26.33
N GLU A 411 25.94 -4.59 -27.05
CA GLU A 411 25.76 -4.23 -28.46
C GLU A 411 25.55 -2.73 -28.65
N LEU A 412 24.78 -2.09 -27.77
CA LEU A 412 24.62 -0.64 -27.77
C LEU A 412 25.98 0.07 -27.56
N GLY A 413 26.82 -0.45 -26.68
CA GLY A 413 28.20 0.04 -26.51
C GLY A 413 29.06 -0.09 -27.76
N ARG A 414 28.92 -1.20 -28.51
CA ARG A 414 29.62 -1.41 -29.79
C ARG A 414 29.13 -0.47 -30.90
N ARG A 415 27.82 -0.22 -30.97
CA ARG A 415 27.21 0.67 -31.99
C ARG A 415 27.48 2.16 -31.72
N HIS A 416 27.77 2.52 -30.47
CA HIS A 416 28.00 3.91 -30.06
C HIS A 416 29.32 4.07 -29.28
N PRO A 417 30.48 3.76 -29.89
CA PRO A 417 31.77 3.76 -29.19
C PRO A 417 32.16 5.15 -28.69
N ASP A 418 31.75 6.22 -29.36
CA ASP A 418 32.06 7.60 -28.96
C ASP A 418 31.28 8.06 -27.73
N LEU A 419 30.00 7.71 -27.64
CA LEU A 419 29.18 8.00 -26.45
C LEU A 419 29.69 7.18 -25.26
N TYR A 420 30.00 5.90 -25.50
CA TYR A 420 30.58 5.04 -24.49
C TYR A 420 31.90 5.60 -23.93
N ARG A 421 32.81 6.04 -24.80
CA ARG A 421 34.09 6.66 -24.41
C ARG A 421 33.88 7.94 -23.60
N ARG A 422 33.05 8.87 -24.06
CA ARG A 422 32.75 10.11 -23.33
C ARG A 422 32.19 9.84 -21.93
N MET A 423 31.25 8.91 -21.80
CA MET A 423 30.74 8.50 -20.49
C MET A 423 31.84 7.90 -19.59
N ARG A 424 32.76 7.11 -20.15
CA ARG A 424 33.90 6.54 -19.39
C ARG A 424 34.89 7.62 -18.95
N ASP A 425 35.16 8.61 -19.80
CA ASP A 425 36.07 9.71 -19.51
C ASP A 425 35.57 10.54 -18.31
N VAL A 426 34.27 10.79 -18.25
CA VAL A 426 33.63 11.48 -17.10
C VAL A 426 33.67 10.61 -15.83
N LEU A 427 33.60 9.29 -15.95
CA LEU A 427 33.67 8.38 -14.80
C LEU A 427 35.09 8.17 -14.26
N GLU A 428 36.12 8.40 -15.07
CA GLU A 428 37.52 8.13 -14.74
C GLU A 428 37.99 8.80 -13.43
N PRO A 429 37.67 10.09 -13.15
CA PRO A 429 38.04 10.75 -11.90
C PRO A 429 37.38 10.14 -10.65
N HIS A 430 36.31 9.37 -10.81
CA HIS A 430 35.58 8.73 -9.72
C HIS A 430 36.02 7.29 -9.46
N LEU A 431 37.03 6.80 -10.18
CA LEU A 431 37.60 5.48 -9.96
C LEU A 431 38.53 5.47 -8.74
N THR A 432 38.45 4.38 -7.98
CA THR A 432 39.47 4.00 -7.00
C THR A 432 40.75 3.58 -7.70
N ARG A 433 41.84 3.47 -6.94
CA ARG A 433 43.11 2.87 -7.39
C ARG A 433 42.93 1.47 -8.00
N TYR A 434 41.86 0.75 -7.65
CA TYR A 434 41.57 -0.59 -8.17
C TYR A 434 40.57 -0.60 -9.35
N GLY A 435 40.30 0.58 -9.95
CA GLY A 435 39.40 0.69 -11.10
C GLY A 435 37.91 0.53 -10.78
N ARG A 436 37.53 0.54 -9.49
CA ARG A 436 36.12 0.50 -9.04
C ARG A 436 35.56 1.90 -8.82
N LEU A 437 34.28 2.13 -9.11
CA LEU A 437 33.61 3.40 -8.85
C LEU A 437 33.46 3.66 -7.34
N ARG A 438 33.93 4.83 -6.88
CA ARG A 438 33.81 5.26 -5.47
C ARG A 438 32.67 6.25 -5.28
N LEU A 439 31.43 5.78 -5.42
CA LEU A 439 30.24 6.63 -5.25
C LEU A 439 29.61 6.36 -3.88
N ARG A 440 30.01 7.15 -2.88
CA ARG A 440 29.78 6.87 -1.44
C ARG A 440 28.32 7.02 -1.02
N SER A 441 27.55 7.84 -1.72
CA SER A 441 26.13 8.07 -1.45
C SER A 441 25.27 7.99 -2.72
N ALA A 442 23.94 7.92 -2.55
CA ALA A 442 23.01 8.03 -3.67
C ALA A 442 23.05 9.42 -4.32
N GLN A 443 23.32 10.47 -3.52
CA GLN A 443 23.49 11.84 -4.01
C GLN A 443 24.75 11.97 -4.88
N ASP A 444 25.86 11.37 -4.48
CA ASP A 444 27.09 11.35 -5.29
C ASP A 444 26.86 10.65 -6.63
N ARG A 445 26.16 9.51 -6.63
CA ARG A 445 25.80 8.81 -7.87
C ARG A 445 24.94 9.66 -8.79
N GLN A 446 23.98 10.39 -8.23
CA GLN A 446 23.10 11.26 -9.01
C GLN A 446 23.90 12.43 -9.61
N LYS A 447 24.76 13.08 -8.83
CA LYS A 447 25.62 14.16 -9.30
C LYS A 447 26.51 13.73 -10.47
N VAL A 448 27.21 12.60 -10.33
CA VAL A 448 28.08 12.07 -11.40
C VAL A 448 27.26 11.66 -12.63
N ARG A 449 26.04 11.12 -12.44
CA ARG A 449 25.14 10.84 -13.54
C ARG A 449 24.75 12.12 -14.29
N ASP A 450 24.46 13.20 -13.57
CA ASP A 450 24.09 14.49 -14.17
C ASP A 450 25.28 15.08 -14.96
N GLU A 451 26.50 14.99 -14.43
CA GLU A 451 27.73 15.34 -15.14
C GLU A 451 27.91 14.54 -16.43
N VAL A 452 27.67 13.22 -16.39
CA VAL A 452 27.69 12.37 -17.59
C VAL A 452 26.63 12.81 -18.60
N MET A 453 25.41 13.07 -18.16
CA MET A 453 24.33 13.46 -19.08
C MET A 453 24.59 14.83 -19.71
N LEU A 454 25.21 15.76 -18.97
CA LEU A 454 25.65 17.06 -19.47
C LEU A 454 26.73 16.90 -20.56
N ALA A 455 27.76 16.09 -20.30
CA ALA A 455 28.85 15.85 -21.25
C ALA A 455 28.41 15.19 -22.57
N LEU A 456 27.22 14.58 -22.60
CA LEU A 456 26.63 13.99 -23.80
C LEU A 456 25.78 14.99 -24.59
N GLN A 457 25.35 16.08 -23.97
CA GLN A 457 24.60 17.17 -24.61
C GLN A 457 25.53 18.18 -25.30
N GLU A 458 26.79 18.27 -24.87
CA GLU A 458 27.78 19.12 -25.52
C GLU A 458 28.16 18.54 -26.91
N PRO A 459 27.96 19.29 -28.02
CA PRO A 459 28.44 18.89 -29.33
C PRO A 459 29.97 18.79 -29.28
N GLY A 460 30.49 17.62 -29.66
CA GLY A 460 31.85 17.20 -29.37
C GLY A 460 32.91 18.27 -29.68
N THR A 461 33.55 18.79 -28.64
CA THR A 461 34.87 19.40 -28.79
C THR A 461 35.84 18.27 -29.13
N ALA A 462 36.33 18.30 -30.36
CA ALA A 462 37.41 17.46 -30.83
C ALA A 462 38.56 17.48 -29.80
N THR A 463 38.98 16.28 -29.37
CA THR A 463 40.34 15.92 -28.96
C THR A 463 41.20 17.08 -28.41
N ALA A 464 41.20 17.26 -27.09
CA ALA A 464 42.35 17.86 -26.43
C ALA A 464 43.55 16.89 -26.53
N PRO A 465 44.74 17.32 -26.97
CA PRO A 465 45.89 16.45 -27.12
C PRO A 465 46.38 15.92 -25.75
N PRO A 466 47.11 14.79 -25.74
CA PRO A 466 47.53 14.15 -24.49
C PRO A 466 48.39 15.10 -23.66
N ARG A 467 48.01 15.30 -22.39
CA ARG A 467 48.86 15.93 -21.38
C ARG A 467 50.14 15.11 -21.26
N GLN A 468 51.24 15.66 -21.77
CA GLN A 468 52.58 15.13 -21.56
C GLN A 468 52.83 14.99 -20.06
N MET A 469 53.11 13.76 -19.61
CA MET A 469 53.73 13.50 -18.33
C MET A 469 55.08 14.21 -18.30
N ARG A 470 55.23 15.20 -17.41
CA ARG A 470 56.56 15.65 -16.99
C ARG A 470 57.19 14.53 -16.17
N ARG A 471 58.40 14.12 -16.59
CA ARG A 471 59.31 13.25 -15.86
C ARG A 471 59.73 13.88 -14.54
#